data_AF-A0A522KTK6-F1
#
_entry.id   AF-A0A522KTK6-F1
#
_cell.length_a   1.000
_cell.length_b   1.000
_cell.length_c   1.000
_cell.angle_alpha   90.00
_cell.angle_beta   90.00
_cell.angle_gamma   90.00
#
_symmetry.space_group_name_H-M   'P 1'
#
loop_
_entity.id
_entity.type
_entity.pdbx_description
1 polymer ?
#
loop_
_entity_poly.entity_id
_entity_poly.type
_entity_poly.pdbx_seq_one_letter_code
_entity_poly.pdbx_strand_id
1 'polypeptide(L)'
;MAQQKTNPKLEQALTRGDLAIRQANSARATAVLRALGKMIVEASATIGVEADTLIPEADRIYDPADGLWPQQLLVSLDGPVEDSDPEEVRTVYLFADAAVTTFRVEWHRADGKLGRHEGGPFATVAFISDVDIPWGDDEE
;
A
#
# COMPACT_ATOMS: atom_id res chain seq x y z
N MET A 1 4.20 -41.87 23.85
CA MET A 1 5.29 -40.94 23.50
C MET A 1 5.11 -39.70 24.37
N ALA A 2 6.05 -39.39 25.25
CA ALA A 2 5.94 -38.23 26.13
C ALA A 2 6.14 -36.95 25.31
N GLN A 3 5.14 -36.08 25.32
CA GLN A 3 5.19 -34.76 24.70
C GLN A 3 6.30 -33.98 25.41
N GLN A 4 7.47 -33.87 24.77
CA GLN A 4 8.64 -33.21 25.32
C GLN A 4 8.28 -31.74 25.48
N LYS A 5 8.11 -31.26 26.73
CA LYS A 5 7.81 -29.87 27.01
C LYS A 5 8.91 -29.01 26.39
N THR A 6 8.53 -28.14 25.45
CA THR A 6 9.46 -27.21 24.78
C THR A 6 10.20 -26.39 25.83
N ASN A 7 11.47 -26.07 25.58
CA ASN A 7 12.26 -25.23 26.48
C ASN A 7 11.64 -23.80 26.51
N PRO A 8 11.22 -23.26 27.67
CA PRO A 8 10.58 -21.95 27.73
C PRO A 8 11.42 -20.80 27.18
N LYS A 9 12.76 -20.90 27.27
CA LYS A 9 13.67 -19.91 26.68
C LYS A 9 13.66 -19.95 25.15
N LEU A 10 13.48 -21.14 24.58
CA LEU A 10 13.34 -21.32 23.13
C LEU A 10 12.02 -20.72 22.66
N GLU A 11 10.90 -21.03 23.33
CA GLU A 11 9.59 -20.43 23.01
C GLU A 11 9.63 -18.91 23.06
N GLN A 12 10.25 -18.33 24.09
CA GLN A 12 10.39 -16.88 24.21
C GLN A 12 11.26 -16.28 23.08
N ALA A 13 12.36 -16.94 22.71
CA ALA A 13 13.23 -16.47 21.63
C ALA A 13 12.52 -16.50 20.28
N LEU A 14 11.79 -17.58 19.98
CA LEU A 14 11.04 -17.73 18.74
C LEU A 14 9.91 -16.70 18.64
N THR A 15 9.13 -16.48 19.71
CA THR A 15 8.06 -15.46 19.73
C THR A 15 8.60 -14.05 19.52
N ARG A 16 9.76 -13.71 20.11
CA ARG A 16 10.39 -12.40 19.91
C ARG A 16 10.93 -12.23 18.50
N GLY A 17 11.55 -13.28 17.95
CA GLY A 17 12.05 -13.29 16.57
C GLY A 17 10.91 -13.11 15.58
N ASP A 18 9.83 -13.87 15.75
CA ASP A 18 8.61 -13.76 14.95
C ASP A 18 8.02 -12.34 14.98
N LEU A 19 7.84 -11.76 16.16
CA LEU A 19 7.32 -10.39 16.27
C LEU A 19 8.24 -9.36 15.60
N ALA A 20 9.55 -9.51 15.72
CA ALA A 20 10.51 -8.60 15.09
C ALA A 20 10.48 -8.68 13.56
N ILE A 21 10.31 -9.89 13.01
CA ILE A 21 10.15 -10.09 11.55
C ILE A 21 8.87 -9.41 11.07
N ARG A 22 7.75 -9.61 11.77
CA ARG A 22 6.46 -8.97 11.45
C ARG A 22 6.55 -7.45 11.50
N GLN A 23 7.20 -6.90 12.53
CA GLN A 23 7.47 -5.46 12.63
C GLN A 23 8.27 -4.94 11.43
N ALA A 24 9.35 -5.63 11.05
CA ALA A 24 10.20 -5.22 9.93
C ALA A 24 9.43 -5.23 8.60
N ASN A 25 8.66 -6.28 8.34
CA ASN A 25 7.88 -6.41 7.11
C ASN A 25 6.74 -5.37 7.05
N SER A 26 6.04 -5.15 8.16
CA SER A 26 5.00 -4.11 8.29
C SER A 26 5.57 -2.71 8.05
N ALA A 27 6.71 -2.39 8.66
CA ALA A 27 7.39 -1.11 8.45
C ALA A 27 7.84 -0.92 6.99
N ARG A 28 8.31 -1.99 6.33
CA ARG A 28 8.63 -1.97 4.90
C ARG A 28 7.40 -1.63 4.05
N ALA A 29 6.26 -2.28 4.30
CA ALA A 29 5.03 -2.04 3.57
C ALA A 29 4.58 -0.57 3.70
N THR A 30 4.55 -0.04 4.93
CA THR A 30 4.24 1.38 5.18
C THR A 30 5.21 2.32 4.46
N ALA A 31 6.52 2.03 4.48
CA ALA A 31 7.51 2.86 3.82
C ALA A 31 7.34 2.90 2.29
N VAL A 32 7.02 1.75 1.69
CA VAL A 32 6.74 1.64 0.24
C VAL A 32 5.49 2.43 -0.13
N LEU A 33 4.40 2.27 0.63
CA LEU A 33 3.17 3.03 0.42
C LEU A 33 3.40 4.55 0.55
N ARG A 34 4.19 4.98 1.54
CA ARG A 34 4.54 6.39 1.74
C ARG A 34 5.36 6.96 0.59
N ALA A 35 6.30 6.18 0.06
CA ALA A 35 7.08 6.57 -1.12
C ALA A 35 6.17 6.75 -2.34
N LEU A 36 5.24 5.82 -2.57
CA LEU A 36 4.26 5.93 -3.65
C LEU A 36 3.36 7.16 -3.48
N GLY A 37 2.83 7.39 -2.28
CA GLY A 37 2.00 8.57 -1.99
C GLY A 37 2.72 9.88 -2.31
N LYS A 38 4.00 9.99 -1.92
CA LYS A 38 4.83 11.13 -2.27
C LYS A 38 4.97 11.31 -3.79
N MET A 39 5.20 10.22 -4.53
CA MET A 39 5.29 10.27 -6.00
C MET A 39 3.99 10.74 -6.63
N ILE A 40 2.83 10.29 -6.13
CA ILE A 40 1.50 10.70 -6.61
C ILE A 40 1.30 12.21 -6.40
N VAL A 41 1.59 12.72 -5.20
CA VAL A 41 1.45 14.15 -4.89
C VAL A 41 2.35 14.99 -5.79
N GLU A 42 3.63 14.62 -5.91
CA GLU A 42 4.59 15.35 -6.74
C GLU A 42 4.22 15.29 -8.23
N ALA A 43 3.75 14.14 -8.74
CA ALA A 43 3.30 14.00 -10.12
C ALA A 43 2.04 14.84 -10.39
N SER A 44 1.02 14.76 -9.52
CA SER A 44 -0.23 15.51 -9.68
C SER A 44 0.00 17.02 -9.72
N ALA A 45 0.94 17.52 -8.89
CA ALA A 45 1.33 18.93 -8.89
C ALA A 45 1.90 19.40 -10.25
N THR A 46 2.52 18.51 -11.05
CA THR A 46 3.06 18.89 -12.38
C THR A 46 1.97 19.28 -13.39
N ILE A 47 0.75 18.81 -13.18
CA ILE A 47 -0.42 19.13 -14.01
C ILE A 47 -1.39 20.09 -13.31
N GLY A 48 -0.99 20.65 -12.16
CA GLY A 48 -1.80 21.61 -11.39
C GLY A 48 -2.96 20.98 -10.62
N VAL A 49 -2.93 19.67 -10.39
CA VAL A 49 -3.92 18.95 -9.57
C VAL A 49 -3.42 18.89 -8.13
N GLU A 50 -4.29 19.27 -7.19
CA GLU A 50 -4.04 19.11 -5.75
C GLU A 50 -4.27 17.64 -5.38
N ALA A 51 -3.33 17.03 -4.67
CA ALA A 51 -3.44 15.66 -4.21
C ALA A 51 -2.98 15.55 -2.77
N ASP A 52 -3.72 14.78 -1.97
CA ASP A 52 -3.40 14.46 -0.59
C ASP A 52 -3.43 12.94 -0.37
N THR A 53 -2.61 12.47 0.57
CA THR A 53 -2.50 11.04 0.84
C THR A 53 -2.39 10.73 2.32
N LEU A 54 -3.04 9.65 2.75
CA LEU A 54 -3.06 9.20 4.13
C LEU A 54 -2.85 7.69 4.21
N ILE A 55 -2.06 7.24 5.19
CA ILE A 55 -1.97 5.82 5.56
C ILE A 55 -2.55 5.68 6.97
N PRO A 56 -3.81 5.24 7.11
CA PRO A 56 -4.42 5.02 8.41
C PRO A 56 -3.63 3.99 9.23
N GLU A 57 -3.42 4.28 10.51
CA GLU A 57 -2.72 3.38 11.45
C GLU A 57 -1.34 2.90 10.94
N ALA A 58 -0.57 3.78 10.29
CA ALA A 58 0.71 3.48 9.66
C ALA A 58 1.74 2.74 10.56
N ASP A 59 1.65 2.93 11.88
CA ASP A 59 2.56 2.34 12.88
C ASP A 59 2.09 0.98 13.43
N ARG A 60 0.90 0.52 13.04
CA ARG A 60 0.38 -0.78 13.49
C ARG A 60 1.11 -1.92 12.78
N ILE A 61 1.29 -3.02 13.52
CA ILE A 61 1.91 -4.24 13.00
C ILE A 61 0.81 -5.09 12.40
N TYR A 62 0.96 -5.38 11.11
CA TYR A 62 0.05 -6.26 10.38
C TYR A 62 0.80 -7.46 9.83
N ASP A 63 0.04 -8.51 9.55
CA ASP A 63 0.45 -9.63 8.71
C ASP A 63 -0.34 -9.55 7.40
N PRO A 64 0.24 -9.95 6.26
CA PRO A 64 -0.48 -9.98 5.00
C PRO A 64 -1.66 -10.95 5.07
N ALA A 65 -2.76 -10.57 4.41
CA ALA A 65 -3.98 -11.37 4.28
C ALA A 65 -4.43 -11.34 2.83
N ASP A 66 -4.88 -12.48 2.31
CA ASP A 66 -5.38 -12.61 0.93
C ASP A 66 -4.39 -12.09 -0.15
N GLY A 67 -3.09 -12.25 0.10
CA GLY A 67 -2.01 -11.81 -0.80
C GLY A 67 -1.71 -10.31 -0.77
N LEU A 68 -2.34 -9.54 0.12
CA LEU A 68 -2.16 -8.10 0.28
C LEU A 68 -1.68 -7.73 1.68
N TRP A 69 -0.93 -6.63 1.76
CA TRP A 69 -0.70 -5.94 3.01
C TRP A 69 -1.97 -5.20 3.46
N PRO A 70 -2.39 -5.31 4.73
CA PRO A 70 -3.60 -4.62 5.22
C PRO A 70 -3.47 -3.09 5.28
N GLN A 71 -2.24 -2.57 5.37
CA GLN A 71 -1.99 -1.13 5.27
C GLN A 71 -2.45 -0.63 3.92
N GLN A 72 -3.18 0.48 3.93
CA GLN A 72 -3.74 1.10 2.75
C GLN A 72 -3.23 2.52 2.64
N LEU A 73 -2.91 2.92 1.42
CA LEU A 73 -2.72 4.33 1.09
C LEU A 73 -4.03 4.84 0.51
N LEU A 74 -4.63 5.80 1.19
CA LEU A 74 -5.78 6.56 0.72
C LEU A 74 -5.25 7.76 -0.07
N VAL A 75 -5.89 8.05 -1.20
CA VAL A 75 -5.51 9.15 -2.08
C VAL A 75 -6.76 9.96 -2.42
N SER A 76 -6.68 11.26 -2.21
CA SER A 76 -7.66 12.23 -2.72
C SER A 76 -6.98 13.16 -3.73
N LEU A 77 -7.74 13.58 -4.75
CA LEU A 77 -7.31 14.51 -5.80
C LEU A 77 -8.11 15.83 -5.77
N ASP A 78 -8.81 16.10 -4.67
CA ASP A 78 -9.64 17.31 -4.51
C ASP A 78 -9.52 17.92 -3.09
N GLY A 79 -8.44 17.61 -2.37
CA GLY A 79 -8.17 18.13 -1.02
C GLY A 79 -7.78 17.05 -0.02
N PRO A 80 -7.77 17.37 1.29
CA PRO A 80 -7.41 16.43 2.36
C PRO A 80 -8.25 15.15 2.33
N VAL A 81 -7.62 14.00 2.55
CA VAL A 81 -8.31 12.70 2.55
C VAL A 81 -9.44 12.65 3.59
N GLU A 82 -9.25 13.26 4.75
CA GLU A 82 -10.22 13.26 5.85
C GLU A 82 -11.50 14.04 5.55
N ASP A 83 -11.42 15.02 4.64
CA ASP A 83 -12.54 15.89 4.26
C ASP A 83 -13.21 15.44 2.94
N SER A 84 -12.60 14.48 2.24
CA SER A 84 -13.06 14.00 0.92
C SER A 84 -14.24 13.03 1.04
N ASP A 85 -15.10 13.00 0.01
CA ASP A 85 -16.14 11.97 -0.08
C ASP A 85 -15.47 10.58 -0.17
N PRO A 86 -15.83 9.60 0.66
CA PRO A 86 -15.31 8.24 0.57
C PRO A 86 -15.44 7.60 -0.82
N GLU A 87 -16.43 7.99 -1.62
CA GLU A 87 -16.59 7.50 -2.99
C GLU A 87 -15.56 8.10 -3.97
N GLU A 88 -14.99 9.27 -3.64
CA GLU A 88 -13.98 9.95 -4.45
C GLU A 88 -12.54 9.55 -4.06
N VAL A 89 -12.37 8.98 -2.86
CA VAL A 89 -11.07 8.49 -2.38
C VAL A 89 -10.69 7.21 -3.11
N ARG A 90 -9.47 7.18 -3.64
CA ARG A 90 -8.85 5.95 -4.18
C ARG A 90 -8.13 5.22 -3.06
N THR A 91 -8.29 3.90 -3.01
CA THR A 91 -7.58 3.04 -2.05
C THR A 91 -6.50 2.24 -2.75
N VAL A 92 -5.27 2.33 -2.27
CA VAL A 92 -4.13 1.61 -2.81
C VAL A 92 -3.61 0.58 -1.80
N TYR A 93 -3.50 -0.66 -2.28
CA TYR A 93 -2.98 -1.81 -1.55
C TYR A 93 -1.63 -2.24 -2.10
N LEU A 94 -0.76 -2.78 -1.25
CA LEU A 94 0.50 -3.39 -1.65
C LEU A 94 0.38 -4.91 -1.69
N PHE A 95 0.81 -5.55 -2.77
CA PHE A 95 0.89 -7.01 -2.82
C PHE A 95 2.00 -7.55 -1.92
N ALA A 96 1.70 -8.62 -1.19
CA ALA A 96 2.62 -9.23 -0.24
C ALA A 96 3.63 -10.17 -0.91
N ASP A 97 3.16 -10.95 -1.89
CA ASP A 97 3.88 -12.09 -2.47
C ASP A 97 4.40 -11.84 -3.90
N ALA A 98 4.43 -10.58 -4.33
CA ALA A 98 4.91 -10.22 -5.66
C ALA A 98 6.45 -10.14 -5.70
N ALA A 99 7.05 -10.72 -6.75
CA ALA A 99 8.51 -10.68 -6.97
C ALA A 99 9.02 -9.25 -7.20
N VAL A 100 8.18 -8.42 -7.81
CA VAL A 100 8.38 -6.98 -8.02
C VAL A 100 7.34 -6.23 -7.19
N THR A 101 7.66 -5.02 -6.74
CA THR A 101 6.69 -4.18 -6.03
C THR A 101 5.49 -3.90 -6.92
N THR A 102 4.32 -4.39 -6.51
CA THR A 102 3.06 -4.24 -7.26
C THR A 102 1.99 -3.69 -6.33
N PHE A 103 1.17 -2.80 -6.86
CA PHE A 103 0.06 -2.19 -6.16
C PHE A 103 -1.26 -2.59 -6.80
N ARG A 104 -2.32 -2.57 -6.00
CA ARG A 104 -3.71 -2.59 -6.46
C ARG A 104 -4.36 -1.28 -6.09
N VAL A 105 -4.97 -0.62 -7.05
CA VAL A 105 -5.80 0.57 -6.85
C VAL A 105 -7.27 0.18 -7.00
N GLU A 106 -8.10 0.60 -6.05
CA GLU A 106 -9.55 0.43 -6.07
C GLU A 106 -10.23 1.81 -5.96
N TRP A 107 -11.33 2.02 -6.67
CA TRP A 107 -12.09 3.29 -6.66
C TRP A 107 -13.56 3.05 -7.00
N HIS A 108 -14.45 3.96 -6.61
CA HIS A 108 -15.85 3.92 -7.03
C HIS A 108 -16.02 4.52 -8.42
N ARG A 109 -16.72 3.80 -9.30
CA ARG A 109 -17.06 4.26 -10.65
C ARG A 109 -18.44 4.90 -10.67
N ALA A 110 -18.67 5.78 -11.65
CA ALA A 110 -19.96 6.42 -11.88
C ALA A 110 -21.12 5.43 -12.14
N ASP A 111 -20.85 4.18 -12.53
CA ASP A 111 -21.86 3.12 -12.69
C ASP A 111 -22.19 2.37 -11.38
N GLY A 112 -21.67 2.84 -10.24
CA GLY A 112 -21.86 2.26 -8.92
C GLY A 112 -21.02 1.00 -8.66
N LYS A 113 -20.11 0.63 -9.57
CA LYS A 113 -19.21 -0.53 -9.40
C LYS A 113 -17.84 -0.09 -8.90
N LEU A 114 -17.12 -1.03 -8.30
CA LEU A 114 -15.72 -0.84 -7.97
C LEU A 114 -14.85 -1.00 -9.24
N GLY A 115 -14.03 0.01 -9.53
CA GLY A 115 -12.93 -0.07 -10.47
C GLY A 115 -11.71 -0.70 -9.82
N ARG A 116 -10.86 -1.34 -10.63
CA ARG A 116 -9.59 -1.92 -10.18
C ARG A 116 -8.50 -1.76 -11.23
N HIS A 117 -7.30 -1.43 -10.77
CA HIS A 117 -6.09 -1.32 -11.56
C HIS A 117 -4.93 -1.96 -10.78
N GLU A 118 -4.01 -2.62 -11.48
CA GLU A 118 -2.83 -3.23 -10.86
C GLU A 118 -1.60 -2.87 -11.68
N GLY A 119 -0.50 -2.56 -11.01
CA GLY A 119 0.72 -2.14 -11.68
C GLY A 119 1.90 -1.93 -10.74
N GLY A 120 3.08 -1.78 -11.33
CA GLY A 120 4.28 -1.32 -10.63
C GLY A 120 4.17 0.14 -10.18
N PRO A 121 5.21 0.69 -9.51
CA PRO A 121 5.17 2.05 -8.97
C PRO A 121 4.83 3.11 -10.02
N PHE A 122 5.50 3.11 -11.18
CA PHE A 122 5.28 4.11 -12.22
C PHE A 122 3.93 3.98 -12.90
N ALA A 123 3.53 2.76 -13.28
CA ALA A 123 2.20 2.51 -13.84
C ALA A 123 1.08 2.97 -12.88
N THR A 124 1.24 2.72 -11.58
CA THR A 124 0.29 3.16 -10.56
C THR A 124 0.23 4.69 -10.46
N VAL A 125 1.38 5.38 -10.48
CA VAL A 125 1.42 6.85 -10.45
C VAL A 125 0.76 7.42 -11.70
N ALA A 126 1.15 6.95 -12.89
CA ALA A 126 0.56 7.40 -14.15
C ALA A 126 -0.96 7.22 -14.17
N PHE A 127 -1.45 6.06 -13.72
CA PHE A 127 -2.89 5.78 -13.62
C PHE A 127 -3.62 6.71 -12.63
N ILE A 128 -2.99 7.05 -11.50
CA ILE A 128 -3.61 7.89 -10.48
C ILE A 128 -3.61 9.35 -10.86
N SER A 129 -2.44 9.89 -11.23
CA SER A 129 -2.26 11.31 -11.50
C SER A 129 -2.61 11.71 -12.92
N ASP A 130 -2.89 10.75 -13.82
CA ASP A 130 -3.10 11.00 -15.25
C ASP A 130 -1.88 11.68 -15.92
N VAL A 131 -0.69 11.45 -15.37
CA VAL A 131 0.57 11.99 -15.89
C VAL A 131 1.25 10.94 -16.74
N ASP A 132 1.59 11.31 -17.97
CA ASP A 132 2.40 10.46 -18.86
C ASP A 132 3.85 10.41 -18.36
N ILE A 133 4.39 9.21 -18.13
CA ILE A 133 5.75 9.00 -17.62
C ILE A 133 6.63 8.52 -18.79
N PRO A 134 7.46 9.40 -19.40
CA PRO A 134 8.10 9.12 -20.69
C PRO A 134 9.27 8.12 -20.62
N TRP A 135 9.60 7.63 -19.43
CA TRP A 135 10.59 6.58 -19.18
C TRP A 135 10.02 5.47 -18.28
N GLY A 136 8.71 5.47 -18.01
CA GLY A 136 8.08 4.35 -17.33
C GLY A 136 8.20 3.16 -18.27
N ASP A 137 8.89 2.11 -17.85
CA ASP A 137 9.17 0.98 -18.72
C ASP A 137 7.88 0.48 -19.36
N ASP A 138 7.77 0.64 -20.68
CA ASP A 138 6.95 -0.20 -21.55
C ASP A 138 7.55 -1.62 -21.50
N GLU A 139 7.44 -2.30 -20.37
CA GLU A 139 7.70 -3.74 -20.32
C GLU A 139 6.44 -4.47 -20.80
N GLU A 140 6.44 -4.79 -22.11
CA GLU A 140 5.60 -5.82 -22.75
C GLU A 140 5.53 -7.12 -21.94
#